data_AF-A0A428T0X9-F1
#
_entry.id   AF-A0A428T0X9-F1
#
_cell.length_a   1.000
_cell.length_b   1.000
_cell.length_c   1.000
_cell.angle_alpha   90.00
_cell.angle_beta   90.00
_cell.angle_gamma   90.00
#
_symmetry.space_group_name_H-M   'P 1'
#
loop_
_entity.id
_entity.type
_entity.pdbx_description
1 polymer ?
#
loop_
_entity_poly.entity_id
_entity_poly.type
_entity_poly.pdbx_seq_one_letter_code
_entity_poly.pdbx_strand_id
1 'polypeptide(L)'
;MDFLLEILDPIVFDYGYAYFFPQQSSSSSSPASSGYSSNTTSFTDSSSKTAYDDAFSLNYGSSLARDNIYRQCASILLIAGFGASIIYVISAALSYYFIFDRRLEYHPRFLKNQIRQEIQSSFFAIPIIDLLTLPFFLGEVRGKSLLYTRIDEYGWWWLGVSTLLYMVFNDLGIYWIHRLEHHPSIYKYVHKPHHKWIIPTPWAAIAFHPVDGYLQSLPYQ
;
A
#
# COMPACT_ATOMS: atom_id res chain seq x y z
N MET A 1 -6.45 0.95 -2.97
CA MET A 1 -5.45 0.81 -4.05
C MET A 1 -6.05 0.92 -5.45
N ASP A 2 -7.25 0.38 -5.69
CA ASP A 2 -7.87 0.37 -7.03
C ASP A 2 -7.89 1.73 -7.73
N PHE A 3 -8.36 2.75 -7.02
CA PHE A 3 -8.44 4.11 -7.54
C PHE A 3 -7.07 4.67 -8.00
N LEU A 4 -5.99 4.34 -7.28
CA LEU A 4 -4.65 4.80 -7.64
C LEU A 4 -4.12 4.08 -8.88
N LEU A 5 -4.39 2.78 -9.01
CA LEU A 5 -4.04 2.01 -10.21
C LEU A 5 -4.81 2.52 -11.42
N GLU A 6 -6.11 2.81 -11.29
CA GLU A 6 -6.93 3.35 -12.38
C GLU A 6 -6.37 4.68 -12.93
N ILE A 7 -5.80 5.52 -12.06
CA ILE A 7 -5.15 6.78 -12.46
C ILE A 7 -3.75 6.55 -13.03
N LEU A 8 -2.93 5.74 -12.37
CA LEU A 8 -1.50 5.63 -12.68
C LEU A 8 -1.20 4.63 -13.80
N ASP A 9 -2.07 3.65 -14.06
CA ASP A 9 -1.90 2.70 -15.15
C ASP A 9 -1.77 3.39 -16.51
N PRO A 10 -2.72 4.23 -16.96
CA PRO A 10 -2.62 4.87 -18.27
C PRO A 10 -1.50 5.91 -18.38
N ILE A 11 -1.00 6.45 -17.26
CA ILE A 11 -0.03 7.57 -17.26
C ILE A 11 1.41 7.05 -17.10
N VAL A 12 1.61 6.02 -16.27
CA VAL A 12 2.93 5.58 -15.83
C VAL A 12 3.15 4.11 -16.14
N PHE A 13 2.26 3.23 -15.65
CA PHE A 13 2.57 1.80 -15.65
C PHE A 13 2.42 1.16 -17.03
N ASP A 14 1.41 1.50 -17.83
CA ASP A 14 1.26 0.93 -19.18
C ASP A 14 2.51 1.20 -20.03
N TYR A 15 3.02 2.44 -20.02
CA TYR A 15 4.26 2.80 -20.70
C TYR A 15 5.48 2.08 -20.11
N GLY A 16 5.58 2.03 -18.78
CA GLY A 16 6.70 1.36 -18.09
C GLY A 16 6.76 -0.13 -18.42
N TYR A 17 5.63 -0.85 -18.28
CA TYR A 17 5.55 -2.28 -18.58
C TYR A 17 5.68 -2.56 -20.07
N ALA A 18 5.22 -1.68 -20.97
CA ALA A 18 5.46 -1.83 -22.41
C ALA A 18 6.96 -1.69 -22.74
N TYR A 19 7.66 -0.78 -22.08
CA TYR A 19 9.09 -0.58 -22.28
C TYR A 19 9.93 -1.77 -21.78
N PHE A 20 9.66 -2.26 -20.57
CA PHE A 20 10.44 -3.37 -19.97
C PHE A 20 9.99 -4.76 -20.45
N PHE A 21 8.72 -4.92 -20.79
CA PHE A 21 8.14 -6.20 -21.19
C PHE A 21 7.33 -6.05 -22.50
N PRO A 22 7.98 -5.65 -23.61
CA PRO A 22 7.29 -5.46 -24.88
C PRO A 22 6.68 -6.77 -25.37
N GLN A 23 5.48 -6.68 -25.93
CA GLN A 23 4.81 -7.78 -26.60
C GLN A 23 5.60 -8.14 -27.86
N GLN A 24 6.03 -9.39 -27.95
CA GLN A 24 6.66 -9.87 -29.18
C GLN A 24 5.60 -9.90 -30.27
N SER A 25 5.80 -9.12 -31.33
CA SER A 25 5.01 -9.20 -32.56
C SER A 25 5.26 -10.55 -33.21
N SER A 26 4.45 -11.56 -32.89
CA SER A 26 4.34 -12.75 -33.71
C SER A 26 3.74 -12.33 -35.05
N SER A 27 4.57 -12.26 -36.08
CA SER A 27 4.17 -12.17 -37.47
C SER A 27 3.49 -13.48 -37.91
N SER A 28 2.30 -13.76 -37.39
CA SER A 28 1.36 -14.68 -38.03
C SER A 28 0.27 -13.85 -38.70
N SER A 29 0.57 -13.43 -39.92
CA SER A 29 -0.42 -13.00 -40.91
C SER A 29 -1.51 -14.08 -41.04
N SER A 30 -2.72 -13.77 -40.59
CA SER A 30 -3.93 -14.41 -41.08
C SER A 30 -4.99 -13.31 -41.20
N PRO A 31 -5.56 -13.08 -42.40
CA PRO A 31 -6.55 -12.03 -42.59
C PRO A 31 -7.81 -12.36 -41.80
N ALA A 32 -8.32 -11.36 -41.08
CA ALA A 32 -9.59 -11.43 -40.39
C ALA A 32 -10.71 -11.82 -41.37
N SER A 33 -11.31 -12.99 -41.17
CA SER A 33 -12.60 -13.33 -41.74
C SER A 33 -13.68 -12.63 -40.90
N SER A 34 -14.38 -11.70 -41.55
CA SER A 34 -15.59 -11.04 -41.06
C SER A 34 -16.73 -12.07 -40.95
N GLY A 35 -16.84 -12.71 -39.78
CA GLY A 35 -17.99 -13.52 -39.41
C GLY A 35 -19.03 -12.68 -38.66
N TYR A 36 -20.19 -12.48 -39.28
CA TYR A 36 -21.40 -11.97 -38.63
C TYR A 36 -21.78 -12.88 -37.45
N SER A 37 -21.96 -12.31 -36.25
CA SER A 37 -22.49 -13.01 -35.08
C SER A 37 -23.79 -12.36 -34.59
N SER A 38 -24.83 -13.18 -34.59
CA SER A 38 -26.20 -12.94 -34.16
C SER A 38 -26.30 -12.66 -32.66
N ASN A 39 -27.15 -11.70 -32.31
CA ASN A 39 -27.58 -11.39 -30.94
C ASN A 39 -27.99 -12.63 -30.15
N THR A 40 -27.30 -12.88 -29.03
CA THR A 40 -27.87 -13.63 -27.90
C THR A 40 -27.55 -12.85 -26.63
N THR A 41 -28.59 -12.27 -26.04
CA THR A 41 -28.54 -11.53 -24.78
C THR A 41 -28.37 -12.49 -23.62
N SER A 42 -27.16 -12.58 -23.09
CA SER A 42 -26.86 -13.19 -21.80
C SER A 42 -26.34 -12.08 -20.88
N PHE A 43 -27.17 -11.67 -19.92
CA PHE A 43 -26.78 -10.80 -18.82
C PHE A 43 -25.78 -11.55 -17.93
N THR A 44 -24.50 -11.23 -18.07
CA THR A 44 -23.45 -11.53 -17.09
C THR A 44 -22.76 -10.23 -16.73
N ASP A 45 -23.21 -9.64 -15.63
CA ASP A 45 -22.73 -8.39 -15.08
C ASP A 45 -21.52 -8.70 -14.17
N SER A 46 -20.31 -8.67 -14.75
CA SER A 46 -19.00 -8.59 -14.05
C SER A 46 -17.77 -8.72 -14.99
N SER A 47 -17.94 -8.88 -16.30
CA SER A 47 -16.83 -9.19 -17.23
C SER A 47 -16.40 -8.05 -18.16
N SER A 48 -17.03 -6.88 -18.08
CA SER A 48 -16.81 -5.78 -19.03
C SER A 48 -15.61 -4.89 -18.68
N LYS A 49 -15.29 -4.72 -17.38
CA LYS A 49 -14.12 -3.92 -16.94
C LYS A 49 -12.80 -4.60 -17.35
N THR A 50 -12.64 -5.89 -17.05
CA THR A 50 -11.42 -6.64 -17.37
C THR A 50 -11.14 -6.69 -18.88
N ALA A 51 -12.16 -6.95 -19.70
CA ALA A 51 -11.99 -7.02 -21.15
C ALA A 51 -11.62 -5.68 -21.80
N TYR A 52 -12.14 -4.55 -21.27
CA TYR A 52 -11.79 -3.22 -21.76
C TYR A 52 -10.39 -2.80 -21.33
N ASP A 53 -10.03 -3.06 -20.07
CA ASP A 53 -8.73 -2.72 -19.50
C ASP A 53 -7.58 -3.55 -20.13
N ASP A 54 -7.84 -4.81 -20.44
CA ASP A 54 -6.88 -5.68 -21.14
C ASP A 54 -6.67 -5.26 -22.59
N ALA A 55 -7.74 -4.89 -23.31
CA ALA A 55 -7.63 -4.36 -24.67
C ALA A 55 -6.83 -3.05 -24.70
N PHE A 56 -7.01 -2.19 -23.70
CA PHE A 56 -6.23 -0.96 -23.56
C PHE A 56 -4.76 -1.29 -23.26
N SER A 57 -4.46 -2.18 -22.30
CA SER A 57 -3.09 -2.63 -22.02
C SER A 57 -2.38 -3.24 -23.24
N LEU A 58 -3.12 -3.99 -24.07
CA LEU A 58 -2.62 -4.56 -25.32
C LEU A 58 -2.33 -3.48 -26.37
N ASN A 59 -3.06 -2.36 -26.38
CA ASN A 59 -2.77 -1.22 -27.28
C ASN A 59 -1.44 -0.53 -26.96
N TYR A 60 -0.97 -0.59 -25.71
CA TYR A 60 0.37 -0.10 -25.34
C TYR A 60 1.48 -1.11 -25.64
N GLY A 61 1.13 -2.33 -26.07
CA GLY A 61 2.10 -3.34 -26.49
C GLY A 61 2.90 -3.94 -25.33
N SER A 62 2.36 -3.99 -24.11
CA SER A 62 2.97 -4.76 -23.03
C SER A 62 2.54 -6.23 -23.09
N SER A 63 3.48 -7.15 -22.86
CA SER A 63 3.19 -8.58 -22.68
C SER A 63 2.49 -8.90 -21.35
N LEU A 64 2.47 -7.95 -20.40
CA LEU A 64 1.80 -8.09 -19.11
C LEU A 64 0.51 -7.25 -19.07
N ALA A 65 -0.63 -7.93 -19.19
CA ALA A 65 -1.95 -7.33 -19.04
C ALA A 65 -2.14 -6.74 -17.62
N ARG A 66 -3.08 -5.80 -17.47
CA ARG A 66 -3.36 -5.09 -16.20
C ARG A 66 -3.83 -6.03 -15.09
N ASP A 67 -4.50 -7.12 -15.45
CA ASP A 67 -4.96 -8.17 -14.53
C ASP A 67 -3.85 -9.12 -14.05
N ASN A 68 -2.68 -9.07 -14.69
CA ASN A 68 -1.55 -9.95 -14.39
C ASN A 68 -1.08 -9.74 -12.95
N ILE A 69 -1.01 -10.83 -12.18
CA ILE A 69 -0.68 -10.78 -10.75
C ILE A 69 0.70 -10.17 -10.49
N TYR A 70 1.70 -10.44 -11.33
CA TYR A 70 3.05 -9.92 -11.13
C TYR A 70 3.12 -8.42 -11.40
N ARG A 71 2.40 -7.96 -12.43
CA ARG A 71 2.22 -6.53 -12.71
C ARG A 71 1.52 -5.85 -11.55
N GLN A 72 0.37 -6.36 -11.09
CA GLN A 72 -0.37 -5.81 -9.97
C GLN A 72 0.49 -5.72 -8.70
N CYS A 73 1.17 -6.81 -8.33
CA CYS A 73 2.05 -6.81 -7.16
C CYS A 73 3.16 -5.76 -7.26
N ALA A 74 3.84 -5.67 -8.41
CA ALA A 74 4.91 -4.70 -8.59
C ALA A 74 4.39 -3.25 -8.60
N SER A 75 3.28 -2.97 -9.30
CA SER A 75 2.64 -1.65 -9.27
C SER A 75 2.22 -1.26 -7.86
N ILE A 76 1.55 -2.16 -7.11
CA ILE A 76 1.10 -1.90 -5.74
C ILE A 76 2.28 -1.56 -4.84
N LEU A 77 3.35 -2.37 -4.85
CA LEU A 77 4.54 -2.11 -4.03
C LEU A 77 5.21 -0.77 -4.40
N LEU A 78 5.25 -0.42 -5.68
CA LEU A 78 5.82 0.87 -6.10
C LEU A 78 4.98 2.04 -5.61
N ILE A 79 3.65 1.98 -5.79
CA ILE A 79 2.73 3.04 -5.35
C ILE A 79 2.76 3.17 -3.83
N ALA A 80 2.56 2.07 -3.12
CA ALA A 80 2.44 2.03 -1.67
C ALA A 80 3.76 2.41 -1.00
N GLY A 81 4.88 1.77 -1.38
CA GLY A 81 6.20 2.09 -0.82
C GLY A 81 6.65 3.52 -1.08
N PHE A 82 6.42 4.05 -2.30
CA PHE A 82 6.75 5.44 -2.62
C PHE A 82 5.84 6.43 -1.91
N GLY A 83 4.53 6.18 -1.90
CA GLY A 83 3.55 6.99 -1.18
C GLY A 83 3.83 7.05 0.31
N ALA A 84 4.08 5.90 0.95
CA ALA A 84 4.47 5.82 2.35
C ALA A 84 5.75 6.61 2.64
N SER A 85 6.76 6.49 1.77
CA SER A 85 8.03 7.23 1.91
C SER A 85 7.82 8.74 1.82
N ILE A 86 7.00 9.23 0.88
CA ILE A 86 6.69 10.66 0.76
C ILE A 86 5.94 11.17 1.99
N ILE A 87 4.89 10.47 2.40
CA ILE A 87 4.08 10.85 3.56
C ILE A 87 4.96 10.90 4.80
N TYR A 88 5.82 9.90 5.00
CA TYR A 88 6.79 9.86 6.08
C TYR A 88 7.73 11.06 6.05
N VAL A 89 8.41 11.32 4.93
CA VAL A 89 9.39 12.42 4.84
C VAL A 89 8.73 13.78 5.07
N ILE A 90 7.59 14.04 4.42
CA ILE A 90 6.88 15.32 4.56
C ILE A 90 6.37 15.49 5.99
N SER A 91 5.68 14.50 6.55
CA SER A 91 5.09 14.60 7.89
C SER A 91 6.16 14.71 8.97
N ALA A 92 7.22 13.90 8.88
CA ALA A 92 8.35 13.96 9.80
C ALA A 92 9.08 15.31 9.69
N ALA A 93 9.32 15.82 8.47
CA ALA A 93 9.95 17.13 8.28
C ALA A 93 9.10 18.26 8.85
N LEU A 94 7.81 18.31 8.52
CA LEU A 94 6.90 19.34 9.04
C LEU A 94 6.85 19.29 10.57
N SER A 95 6.66 18.11 11.15
CA SER A 95 6.66 17.97 12.60
C SER A 95 8.02 18.33 13.21
N TYR A 96 9.14 17.99 12.58
CA TYR A 96 10.48 18.27 13.08
C TYR A 96 10.81 19.77 13.09
N TYR A 97 10.42 20.50 12.05
CA TYR A 97 10.73 21.93 11.91
C TYR A 97 9.72 22.84 12.62
N PHE A 98 8.44 22.46 12.69
CA PHE A 98 7.38 23.35 13.20
C PHE A 98 6.86 22.98 14.59
N ILE A 99 6.93 21.71 15.01
CA ILE A 99 6.27 21.23 16.24
C ILE A 99 7.29 20.74 17.27
N PHE A 100 8.33 20.05 16.83
CA PHE A 100 9.27 19.38 17.72
C PHE A 100 10.19 20.34 18.47
N ASP A 101 10.30 20.16 19.78
CA ASP A 101 11.22 20.94 20.61
C ASP A 101 12.66 20.45 20.45
N ARG A 102 13.43 21.17 19.63
CA ARG A 102 14.84 20.86 19.35
C ARG A 102 15.75 20.91 20.58
N ARG A 103 15.32 21.48 21.71
CA ARG A 103 16.09 21.42 22.97
C ARG A 103 16.26 19.98 23.47
N LEU A 104 15.36 19.07 23.08
CA LEU A 104 15.44 17.64 23.41
C LEU A 104 16.65 16.94 22.80
N GLU A 105 17.24 17.48 21.71
CA GLU A 105 18.47 16.93 21.10
C GLU A 105 19.68 17.00 22.04
N TYR A 106 19.65 17.87 23.06
CA TYR A 106 20.71 18.01 24.06
C TYR A 106 20.47 17.14 25.30
N HIS A 107 19.38 16.36 25.34
CA HIS A 107 19.10 15.49 26.47
C HIS A 107 20.18 14.40 26.60
N PRO A 108 20.64 14.03 27.82
CA PRO A 108 21.73 13.06 28.01
C PRO A 108 21.45 11.65 27.45
N ARG A 109 20.17 11.32 27.20
CA ARG A 109 19.75 10.07 26.56
C ARG A 109 19.54 10.18 25.04
N PHE A 110 19.83 11.33 24.44
CA PHE A 110 19.80 11.50 23.00
C PHE A 110 21.02 10.82 22.38
N LEU A 111 20.79 9.96 21.39
CA LEU A 111 21.85 9.15 20.81
C LEU A 111 22.70 9.95 19.82
N LYS A 112 23.97 9.60 19.69
CA LYS A 112 24.84 10.19 18.67
C LYS A 112 24.30 9.88 17.28
N ASN A 113 24.13 10.89 16.44
CA ASN A 113 23.54 10.75 15.09
C ASN A 113 22.14 10.12 15.09
N GLN A 114 21.33 10.33 16.14
CA GLN A 114 20.03 9.67 16.29
C GLN A 114 19.13 9.87 15.08
N ILE A 115 18.98 11.10 14.59
CA ILE A 115 18.14 11.42 13.42
C ILE A 115 18.53 10.57 12.20
N ARG A 116 19.82 10.43 11.92
CA ARG A 116 20.29 9.57 10.81
C ARG A 116 19.93 8.12 11.04
N GLN A 117 20.08 7.62 12.28
CA GLN A 117 19.74 6.23 12.61
C GLN A 117 18.23 5.98 12.50
N GLU A 118 17.40 6.93 12.96
CA GLU A 118 15.94 6.87 12.85
C GLU A 118 15.52 6.85 11.38
N ILE A 119 16.04 7.75 10.55
CA ILE A 119 15.79 7.77 9.10
C ILE A 119 16.20 6.46 8.44
N GLN A 120 17.40 5.96 8.74
CA GLN A 120 17.88 4.68 8.18
C GLN A 120 17.00 3.50 8.61
N SER A 121 16.55 3.48 9.86
CA SER A 121 15.63 2.46 10.36
C SER A 121 14.29 2.52 9.64
N SER A 122 13.73 3.72 9.46
CA SER A 122 12.47 3.93 8.75
C SER A 122 12.55 3.48 7.30
N PHE A 123 13.59 3.88 6.56
CA PHE A 123 13.76 3.47 5.16
C PHE A 123 14.11 1.98 4.99
N PHE A 124 14.66 1.33 6.01
CA PHE A 124 14.78 -0.13 6.02
C PHE A 124 13.43 -0.81 6.28
N ALA A 125 12.60 -0.26 7.17
CA ALA A 125 11.33 -0.85 7.57
C ALA A 125 10.24 -0.73 6.51
N ILE A 126 10.09 0.45 5.89
CA ILE A 126 9.04 0.75 4.89
C ILE A 126 8.90 -0.34 3.81
N PRO A 127 9.93 -0.72 3.04
CA PRO A 127 9.75 -1.69 1.95
C PRO A 127 9.38 -3.09 2.45
N ILE A 128 9.79 -3.47 3.65
CA ILE A 128 9.47 -4.78 4.22
C ILE A 128 8.04 -4.78 4.76
N ILE A 129 7.61 -3.70 5.44
CA ILE A 129 6.21 -3.54 5.90
C ILE A 129 5.27 -3.52 4.68
N ASP A 130 5.64 -2.79 3.62
CA ASP A 130 4.88 -2.73 2.38
C ASP A 130 4.73 -4.12 1.75
N LEU A 131 5.82 -4.89 1.67
CA LEU A 131 5.78 -6.27 1.20
C LEU A 131 4.87 -7.17 2.06
N LEU A 132 4.89 -7.03 3.37
CA LEU A 132 4.02 -7.78 4.27
C LEU A 132 2.54 -7.37 4.14
N THR A 133 2.28 -6.11 3.76
CA THR A 133 0.94 -5.54 3.57
C THR A 133 0.35 -5.89 2.20
N LEU A 134 1.20 -6.21 1.21
CA LEU A 134 0.80 -6.54 -0.16
C LEU A 134 -0.42 -7.50 -0.28
N PRO A 135 -0.55 -8.59 0.51
CA PRO A 135 -1.72 -9.47 0.39
C PRO A 135 -3.06 -8.76 0.62
N PHE A 136 -3.11 -7.74 1.48
CA PHE A 136 -4.32 -6.95 1.74
C PHE A 136 -4.66 -6.07 0.55
N PHE A 137 -3.69 -5.31 0.03
CA PHE A 137 -3.89 -4.48 -1.15
C PHE A 137 -4.22 -5.30 -2.40
N LEU A 138 -3.56 -6.44 -2.59
CA LEU A 138 -3.87 -7.34 -3.71
C LEU A 138 -5.26 -7.97 -3.55
N GLY A 139 -5.64 -8.31 -2.32
CA GLY A 139 -6.99 -8.76 -1.99
C GLY A 139 -8.04 -7.70 -2.31
N GLU A 140 -7.80 -6.46 -1.92
CA GLU A 140 -8.63 -5.30 -2.26
C GLU A 140 -8.83 -5.19 -3.77
N VAL A 141 -7.73 -5.13 -4.54
CA VAL A 141 -7.75 -4.95 -5.99
C VAL A 141 -8.43 -6.11 -6.73
N ARG A 142 -8.46 -7.29 -6.10
CA ARG A 142 -9.13 -8.49 -6.64
C ARG A 142 -10.54 -8.69 -6.10
N GLY A 143 -11.13 -7.66 -5.50
CA GLY A 143 -12.50 -7.67 -5.01
C GLY A 143 -12.73 -8.63 -3.85
N LYS A 144 -11.69 -8.89 -3.04
CA LYS A 144 -11.79 -9.70 -1.82
C LYS A 144 -11.97 -8.84 -0.57
N SER A 145 -11.84 -7.52 -0.68
CA SER A 145 -12.21 -6.60 0.39
C SER A 145 -13.73 -6.51 0.51
N LEU A 146 -14.21 -6.25 1.72
CA LEU A 146 -15.63 -5.97 2.01
C LEU A 146 -15.91 -4.46 2.01
N LEU A 147 -15.07 -3.68 1.32
CA LEU A 147 -15.19 -2.23 1.24
C LEU A 147 -16.31 -1.86 0.28
N TYR A 148 -17.18 -0.95 0.74
CA TYR A 148 -18.13 -0.28 -0.12
C TYR A 148 -17.55 1.09 -0.53
N THR A 149 -17.81 1.52 -1.76
CA THR A 149 -17.22 2.75 -2.32
C THR A 149 -18.20 3.91 -2.33
N ARG A 150 -19.50 3.63 -2.17
CA ARG A 150 -20.54 4.64 -2.25
C ARG A 150 -21.30 4.77 -0.94
N ILE A 151 -21.48 6.01 -0.50
CA ILE A 151 -22.17 6.32 0.76
C ILE A 151 -23.64 5.90 0.69
N ASP A 152 -24.28 5.95 -0.47
CA ASP A 152 -25.70 5.63 -0.62
C ASP A 152 -26.03 4.14 -0.46
N GLU A 153 -25.04 3.25 -0.46
CA GLU A 153 -25.26 1.82 -0.18
C GLU A 153 -25.76 1.57 1.25
N TYR A 154 -25.28 2.35 2.23
CA TYR A 154 -25.62 2.19 3.66
C TYR A 154 -26.04 3.50 4.36
N GLY A 155 -25.86 4.64 3.70
CA GLY A 155 -26.24 5.97 4.18
C GLY A 155 -25.22 6.63 5.12
N TRP A 156 -25.37 7.95 5.29
CA TRP A 156 -24.51 8.78 6.13
C TRP A 156 -24.48 8.37 7.60
N TRP A 157 -25.59 7.86 8.13
CA TRP A 157 -25.66 7.37 9.50
C TRP A 157 -24.71 6.18 9.71
N TRP A 158 -24.77 5.20 8.80
CA TRP A 158 -23.88 4.06 8.87
C TRP A 158 -22.42 4.47 8.70
N LEU A 159 -22.10 5.39 7.78
CA LEU A 159 -20.75 5.92 7.63
C LEU A 159 -20.20 6.49 8.95
N GLY A 160 -21.03 7.25 9.70
CA GLY A 160 -20.63 7.77 11.01
C GLY A 160 -20.40 6.66 12.04
N VAL A 161 -21.33 5.71 12.14
CA VAL A 161 -21.23 4.58 13.09
C VAL A 161 -20.05 3.66 12.75
N SER A 162 -19.90 3.27 11.49
CA SER A 162 -18.81 2.40 11.03
C SER A 162 -17.45 3.06 11.22
N THR A 163 -17.34 4.39 11.03
CA THR A 163 -16.11 5.15 11.35
C THR A 163 -15.77 5.06 12.83
N LEU A 164 -16.75 5.26 13.73
CA LEU A 164 -16.52 5.15 15.17
C LEU A 164 -16.14 3.71 15.57
N LEU A 165 -16.84 2.71 15.03
CA LEU A 165 -16.52 1.31 15.25
C LEU A 165 -15.12 0.96 14.74
N TYR A 166 -14.72 1.49 13.59
CA TYR A 166 -13.38 1.34 13.04
C TYR A 166 -12.34 1.95 13.98
N MET A 167 -12.52 3.18 14.45
CA MET A 167 -11.58 3.80 15.42
C MET A 167 -11.44 2.96 16.69
N VAL A 168 -12.56 2.51 17.28
CA VAL A 168 -12.54 1.65 18.48
C VAL A 168 -11.84 0.32 18.21
N PHE A 169 -12.12 -0.32 17.06
CA PHE A 169 -11.48 -1.57 16.67
C PHE A 169 -9.96 -1.39 16.52
N ASN A 170 -9.53 -0.31 15.88
CA ASN A 170 -8.12 0.02 15.70
C ASN A 170 -7.41 0.21 17.04
N ASP A 171 -7.94 1.07 17.91
CA ASP A 171 -7.34 1.34 19.22
C ASP A 171 -7.22 0.07 20.07
N LEU A 172 -8.26 -0.78 20.07
CA LEU A 172 -8.24 -2.05 20.79
C LEU A 172 -7.25 -3.05 20.17
N GLY A 173 -7.23 -3.16 18.84
CA GLY A 173 -6.33 -4.06 18.11
C GLY A 173 -4.88 -3.70 18.37
N ILE A 174 -4.53 -2.43 18.19
CA ILE A 174 -3.17 -1.91 18.42
C ILE A 174 -2.76 -2.10 19.87
N TYR A 175 -3.66 -1.83 20.83
CA TYR A 175 -3.37 -2.06 22.25
C TYR A 175 -2.96 -3.51 22.53
N TRP A 176 -3.72 -4.48 22.03
CA TRP A 176 -3.42 -5.90 22.25
C TRP A 176 -2.14 -6.33 21.54
N ILE A 177 -1.93 -5.88 20.31
CA ILE A 177 -0.72 -6.19 19.54
C ILE A 177 0.51 -5.63 20.25
N HIS A 178 0.48 -4.35 20.63
CA HIS A 178 1.57 -3.70 21.37
C HIS A 178 1.83 -4.40 22.72
N ARG A 179 0.76 -4.81 23.43
CA ARG A 179 0.90 -5.60 24.66
C ARG A 179 1.58 -6.95 24.43
N LEU A 180 1.27 -7.63 23.31
CA LEU A 180 1.93 -8.87 22.93
C LEU A 180 3.39 -8.63 22.52
N GLU A 181 3.69 -7.54 21.84
CA GLU A 181 5.06 -7.16 21.46
C GLU A 181 5.95 -6.89 22.68
N HIS A 182 5.36 -6.43 23.77
CA HIS A 182 6.03 -6.33 25.07
C HIS A 182 6.22 -7.66 25.80
N HIS A 183 5.64 -8.76 25.32
CA HIS A 183 5.88 -10.07 25.91
C HIS A 183 7.37 -10.44 25.80
N PRO A 184 8.02 -10.99 26.84
CA PRO A 184 9.48 -11.18 26.87
C PRO A 184 10.07 -11.98 25.70
N SER A 185 9.30 -12.93 25.14
CA SER A 185 9.73 -13.74 23.99
C SER A 185 9.75 -12.96 22.66
N ILE A 186 8.96 -11.88 22.54
CA ILE A 186 8.86 -11.06 21.32
C ILE A 186 9.69 -9.79 21.49
N TYR A 187 9.57 -9.13 22.64
CA TYR A 187 10.16 -7.82 22.94
C TYR A 187 11.64 -7.75 22.57
N LYS A 188 12.45 -8.71 23.03
CA LYS A 188 13.90 -8.69 22.84
C LYS A 188 14.32 -8.59 21.37
N TYR A 189 13.55 -9.18 20.47
CA TYR A 189 13.90 -9.36 19.07
C TYR A 189 13.18 -8.37 18.15
N VAL A 190 11.92 -8.07 18.45
CA VAL A 190 11.03 -7.32 17.55
C VAL A 190 10.81 -5.90 18.05
N HIS A 191 10.43 -5.72 19.32
CA HIS A 191 9.97 -4.42 19.82
C HIS A 191 11.05 -3.55 20.50
N LYS A 192 12.09 -4.19 21.04
CA LYS A 192 13.23 -3.49 21.67
C LYS A 192 13.93 -2.48 20.75
N PRO A 193 14.13 -2.73 19.44
CA PRO A 193 14.67 -1.74 18.52
C PRO A 193 13.89 -0.42 18.51
N HIS A 194 12.55 -0.46 18.58
CA HIS A 194 11.72 0.74 18.69
C HIS A 194 11.94 1.46 20.02
N HIS A 195 11.98 0.71 21.13
CA HIS A 195 12.25 1.28 22.48
C HIS A 195 13.67 1.82 22.69
N LYS A 196 14.56 1.70 21.70
CA LYS A 196 15.89 2.32 21.74
C LYS A 196 15.81 3.86 21.69
N TRP A 197 14.77 4.41 21.06
CA TRP A 197 14.59 5.86 20.88
C TRP A 197 13.93 6.48 22.11
N ILE A 198 14.70 6.66 23.19
CA ILE A 198 14.16 7.18 24.47
C ILE A 198 13.65 8.63 24.33
N ILE A 199 14.32 9.43 23.51
CA ILE A 199 13.93 10.80 23.16
C ILE A 199 13.66 10.80 21.66
N PRO A 200 12.56 10.21 21.18
CA PRO A 200 12.33 10.02 19.75
C PRO A 200 12.14 11.38 19.08
N THR A 201 12.77 11.58 17.92
CA THR A 201 12.39 12.70 17.05
C THR A 201 11.24 12.29 16.14
N PRO A 202 10.57 13.23 15.44
CA PRO A 202 9.58 12.87 14.41
C PRO A 202 10.09 11.91 13.33
N TRP A 203 11.41 11.85 13.10
CA TRP A 203 12.01 10.88 12.18
C TRP A 203 11.94 9.43 12.70
N ALA A 204 11.66 9.22 13.99
CA ALA A 204 11.44 7.90 14.57
C ALA A 204 10.05 7.31 14.24
N ALA A 205 9.18 8.05 13.55
CA ALA A 205 7.79 7.67 13.32
C ALA A 205 7.60 6.30 12.65
N ILE A 206 8.58 5.81 11.87
CA ILE A 206 8.59 4.47 11.26
C ILE A 206 9.88 3.70 11.63
N ALA A 207 10.61 4.14 12.66
CA ALA A 207 11.88 3.54 13.06
C ALA A 207 11.67 2.27 13.93
N PHE A 208 10.97 1.29 13.37
CA PHE A 208 10.62 0.02 13.99
C PHE A 208 11.42 -1.14 13.40
N HIS A 209 11.36 -2.29 14.06
CA HIS A 209 11.56 -3.55 13.34
C HIS A 209 10.41 -3.72 12.33
N PRO A 210 10.63 -4.22 11.11
CA PRO A 210 9.55 -4.30 10.12
C PRO A 210 8.34 -5.12 10.57
N VAL A 211 8.58 -6.24 11.28
CA VAL A 211 7.49 -7.07 11.83
C VAL A 211 6.69 -6.33 12.91
N ASP A 212 7.33 -5.48 13.70
CA ASP A 212 6.67 -4.64 14.72
C ASP A 212 5.71 -3.67 14.01
N GLY A 213 6.25 -2.89 13.07
CA GLY A 213 5.45 -1.94 12.30
C GLY A 213 4.31 -2.58 11.51
N TYR A 214 4.53 -3.77 10.93
CA TYR A 214 3.47 -4.52 10.24
C TYR A 214 2.39 -5.03 11.20
N LEU A 215 2.77 -5.63 12.33
CA LEU A 215 1.79 -6.14 13.28
C LEU A 215 0.94 -4.99 13.83
N GLN A 216 1.56 -3.88 14.23
CA GLN A 216 0.82 -2.71 14.69
C GLN A 216 -0.06 -2.08 13.60
N SER A 217 0.24 -2.31 12.31
CA SER A 217 -0.59 -1.79 11.22
C SER A 217 -1.76 -2.69 10.82
N LEU A 218 -1.80 -3.94 11.26
CA LEU A 218 -2.85 -4.91 10.90
C LEU A 218 -4.28 -4.43 11.18
N PRO A 219 -4.60 -3.75 12.29
CA PRO A 219 -5.96 -3.29 12.55
C PRO A 219 -6.46 -2.26 11.53
N TYR A 220 -5.56 -1.59 10.79
CA TYR A 220 -5.92 -0.59 9.80
C TYR A 220 -6.35 -1.19 8.45
N GLN A 221 -5.99 -2.43 8.15
CA GLN A 221 -6.17 -3.09 6.84
C GLN A 221 -7.59 -3.64 6.66
#